data_AF-A0A1V3X3M7-F1
#
_entry.id   AF-A0A1V3X3M7-F1
#
_cell.length_a   1.000
_cell.length_b   1.000
_cell.length_c   1.000
_cell.angle_alpha   90.00
_cell.angle_beta   90.00
_cell.angle_gamma   90.00
#
_symmetry.space_group_name_H-M   'P 1'
#
loop_
_entity.id
_entity.type
_entity.pdbx_description
1 polymer ?
#
loop_
_entity_poly.entity_id
_entity_poly.type
_entity_poly.pdbx_seq_one_letter_code
_entity_poly.pdbx_strand_id
1 'polypeptide(L)'
;MESMVRRLALRAFAVSATVAALACELAPAAYAEPPLVFPGMEIHQDIHICTLAYVDAKLRMAFSAGHCRGEGAVSDRDNNVIGHLRAFRDNTQAVRLWPPTSRSTTMRRLHWSTASG
;
A
#
# COMPACT_ATOMS: atom_id res chain seq x y z
N MET A 1 7.63 -58.07 2.91
CA MET A 1 8.13 -56.90 2.15
C MET A 1 7.35 -55.63 2.51
N GLU A 2 6.02 -55.66 2.45
CA GLU A 2 5.07 -54.60 2.86
C GLU A 2 5.41 -53.85 4.17
N SER A 3 5.74 -54.58 5.23
CA SER A 3 6.01 -54.03 6.57
C SER A 3 7.32 -53.26 6.68
N MET A 4 8.31 -53.56 5.83
CA MET A 4 9.61 -52.88 5.79
C MET A 4 9.50 -51.57 4.99
N VAL A 5 8.78 -51.63 3.86
CA VAL A 5 8.49 -50.46 3.01
C VAL A 5 7.67 -49.42 3.78
N ARG A 6 6.67 -49.85 4.57
CA ARG A 6 5.85 -48.96 5.40
C ARG A 6 6.66 -48.25 6.51
N ARG A 7 7.63 -48.94 7.12
CA ARG A 7 8.52 -48.35 8.14
C ARG A 7 9.50 -47.34 7.52
N LEU A 8 10.04 -47.63 6.34
CA LEU A 8 10.89 -46.71 5.60
C LEU A 8 10.13 -45.44 5.17
N ALA A 9 8.90 -45.60 4.66
CA ALA A 9 8.05 -44.48 4.28
C ALA A 9 7.71 -43.56 5.47
N LEU A 10 7.37 -44.14 6.63
CA LEU A 10 7.08 -43.37 7.84
C LEU A 10 8.31 -42.61 8.36
N ARG A 11 9.50 -43.21 8.29
CA ARG A 11 10.75 -42.54 8.67
C ARG A 11 11.10 -41.40 7.72
N ALA A 12 10.97 -41.62 6.41
CA ALA A 12 11.21 -40.58 5.42
C ALA A 12 10.27 -39.38 5.66
N PHE A 13 8.99 -39.65 5.94
CA PHE A 13 8.00 -38.61 6.22
C PHE A 13 8.33 -37.82 7.50
N ALA A 14 8.74 -38.51 8.56
CA ALA A 14 9.14 -37.88 9.82
C ALA A 14 10.37 -36.97 9.64
N VAL A 15 11.38 -37.42 8.89
CA VAL A 15 12.58 -36.63 8.59
C VAL A 15 12.25 -35.42 7.73
N SER A 16 11.39 -35.55 6.72
CA SER A 16 10.96 -34.40 5.91
C SER A 16 10.19 -33.37 6.74
N ALA A 17 9.34 -33.83 7.65
CA ALA A 17 8.54 -32.95 8.50
C ALA A 17 9.42 -32.15 9.48
N THR A 18 10.43 -32.77 10.08
CA THR A 18 11.35 -32.06 11.00
C THR A 18 12.21 -31.04 10.27
N VAL A 19 12.72 -31.37 9.08
CA VAL A 19 13.50 -30.42 8.26
C VAL A 19 12.65 -29.22 7.82
N ALA A 20 11.40 -29.45 7.41
CA ALA A 20 10.49 -28.37 7.03
C ALA A 20 10.15 -27.46 8.22
N ALA A 21 9.94 -28.03 9.42
CA ALA A 21 9.69 -27.25 10.62
C ALA A 21 10.88 -26.36 11.00
N LEU A 22 12.10 -26.91 10.99
CA LEU A 22 13.33 -26.15 11.24
C LEU A 22 13.55 -25.05 10.21
N ALA A 23 13.25 -25.29 8.93
CA ALA A 23 13.38 -24.28 7.88
C ALA A 23 12.41 -23.10 8.07
N CYS A 24 11.21 -23.33 8.62
CA CYS A 24 10.27 -22.26 8.94
C CYS A 24 10.74 -21.36 10.09
N GLU A 25 11.40 -21.92 11.12
CA GLU A 25 11.86 -21.13 12.28
C GLU A 25 13.09 -20.27 11.98
N LEU A 26 13.86 -20.63 10.95
CA LEU A 26 15.07 -19.94 10.51
C LEU A 26 14.83 -18.94 9.36
N ALA A 27 13.59 -18.85 8.85
CA ALA A 27 13.27 -17.89 7.80
C ALA A 27 13.28 -16.47 8.40
N PRO A 28 14.12 -15.54 7.91
CA PRO A 28 14.08 -14.16 8.37
C PRO A 28 12.72 -13.57 7.99
N ALA A 29 12.08 -12.91 8.96
CA ALA A 29 10.86 -12.16 8.71
C ALA A 29 11.17 -11.08 7.65
N ALA A 30 10.52 -11.17 6.48
CA ALA A 30 10.65 -10.18 5.44
C ALA A 30 9.91 -8.91 5.90
N TYR A 31 10.67 -7.90 6.35
CA TYR A 31 10.13 -6.58 6.63
C TYR A 31 10.10 -5.78 5.33
N ALA A 32 8.90 -5.46 4.85
CA ALA A 32 8.77 -4.51 3.76
C ALA A 32 9.15 -3.11 4.26
N GLU A 33 10.11 -2.47 3.61
CA GLU A 33 10.44 -1.08 3.88
C GLU A 33 9.21 -0.19 3.64
N PRO A 34 8.99 0.83 4.49
CA PRO A 34 7.88 1.75 4.30
C PRO A 34 8.02 2.50 2.96
N PRO A 35 6.91 2.77 2.26
CA PRO A 35 6.95 3.44 0.97
C PRO A 35 7.58 4.83 1.09
N LEU A 36 8.43 5.20 0.12
CA LEU A 36 9.03 6.53 0.05
C LEU A 36 7.95 7.54 -0.37
N VAL A 37 7.61 8.48 0.52
CA VAL A 37 6.57 9.48 0.27
C VAL A 37 7.11 10.90 0.51
N PHE A 38 7.08 11.76 -0.51
CA PHE A 38 7.60 13.13 -0.45
C PHE A 38 6.70 14.15 -1.19
N PRO A 39 6.68 15.42 -0.76
CA PRO A 39 5.96 16.47 -1.49
C PRO A 39 6.47 16.63 -2.92
N GLY A 40 5.57 16.86 -3.87
CA GLY A 40 5.88 16.98 -5.29
C GLY A 40 5.98 15.65 -6.02
N MET A 41 5.99 14.51 -5.32
CA MET A 41 6.00 13.21 -5.99
C MET A 41 4.72 12.97 -6.78
N GLU A 42 4.85 12.27 -7.90
CA GLU A 42 3.73 11.80 -8.71
C GLU A 42 3.02 10.63 -8.03
N ILE A 43 1.69 10.65 -8.09
CA ILE A 43 0.81 9.61 -7.59
C ILE A 43 -0.18 9.20 -8.68
N HIS A 44 -0.46 7.91 -8.77
CA HIS A 44 -1.50 7.36 -9.62
C HIS A 44 -2.65 6.89 -8.74
N GLN A 45 -3.86 7.21 -9.17
CA GLN A 45 -5.06 6.75 -8.50
C GLN A 45 -6.19 6.58 -9.49
N ASP A 46 -6.62 5.33 -9.62
CA ASP A 46 -7.57 4.95 -10.66
C ASP A 46 -7.06 5.48 -12.02
N ILE A 47 -7.81 6.34 -12.70
CA ILE A 47 -7.41 6.92 -13.99
C ILE A 47 -6.64 8.25 -13.88
N HIS A 48 -6.37 8.74 -12.66
CA HIS A 48 -5.80 10.07 -12.43
C HIS A 48 -4.31 10.00 -12.09
N ILE A 49 -3.52 10.87 -12.72
CA ILE A 49 -2.12 11.15 -12.36
C ILE A 49 -2.08 12.53 -11.70
N CYS A 50 -1.63 12.58 -10.46
CA CYS A 50 -1.59 13.80 -9.65
C CYS A 50 -0.29 13.89 -8.88
N THR A 51 -0.07 14.98 -8.14
CA THR A 51 1.10 15.14 -7.28
C THR A 51 0.70 15.32 -5.83
N LEU A 52 1.59 14.97 -4.90
CA LEU A 52 1.44 15.30 -3.49
C LEU A 52 1.77 16.77 -3.24
N ALA A 53 0.88 17.51 -2.61
CA ALA A 53 1.12 18.89 -2.22
C ALA A 53 1.84 18.99 -0.87
N TYR A 54 1.54 18.08 0.06
CA TYR A 54 2.11 18.07 1.40
C TYR A 54 2.09 16.66 2.00
N VAL A 55 3.06 16.35 2.85
CA VAL A 55 3.20 15.07 3.56
C VAL A 55 3.41 15.34 5.04
N ASP A 56 2.53 14.79 5.88
CA ASP A 56 2.70 14.72 7.32
C ASP A 56 3.30 13.37 7.69
N ALA A 57 4.62 13.38 7.92
CA ALA A 57 5.35 12.16 8.22
C ALA A 57 4.98 11.52 9.55
N LYS A 58 4.54 12.34 10.52
CA LYS A 58 4.21 11.91 11.88
C LYS A 58 2.84 11.24 11.93
N LEU A 59 1.87 11.81 11.25
CA LEU A 59 0.49 11.28 11.18
C LEU A 59 0.29 10.23 10.10
N ARG A 60 1.32 9.98 9.30
CA ARG A 60 1.24 9.00 8.22
C ARG A 60 0.26 9.39 7.13
N MET A 61 0.24 10.69 6.81
CA MET A 61 -0.74 11.28 5.92
C MET A 61 -0.11 12.05 4.78
N ALA A 62 -0.71 11.97 3.59
CA ALA A 62 -0.35 12.81 2.47
C ALA A 62 -1.57 13.54 1.91
N PHE A 63 -1.32 14.70 1.32
CA PHE A 63 -2.36 15.60 0.84
C PHE A 63 -2.19 15.92 -0.63
N SER A 64 -3.28 15.81 -1.39
CA SER A 64 -3.35 16.16 -2.81
C SER A 64 -4.66 16.90 -3.11
N ALA A 65 -4.88 17.27 -4.38
CA ALA A 65 -6.09 17.95 -4.80
C ALA A 65 -7.32 17.04 -4.65
N GLY A 66 -8.45 17.63 -4.25
CA GLY A 66 -9.69 16.90 -4.02
C GLY A 66 -10.29 16.24 -5.26
N HIS A 67 -10.09 16.85 -6.43
CA HIS A 67 -10.55 16.31 -7.71
C HIS A 67 -9.74 15.09 -8.18
N CYS A 68 -8.55 14.85 -7.61
CA CYS A 68 -7.75 13.64 -7.81
C CYS A 68 -8.29 12.44 -7.01
N ARG A 69 -9.61 12.30 -6.96
CA ARG A 69 -10.28 11.18 -6.29
C ARG A 69 -10.50 10.04 -7.28
N GLY A 70 -10.73 8.86 -6.74
CA GLY A 70 -10.79 7.61 -7.49
C GLY A 70 -10.84 6.45 -6.51
N GLU A 71 -11.29 5.30 -7.00
CA GLU A 71 -11.42 4.08 -6.20
C GLU A 71 -10.08 3.37 -6.05
N GLY A 72 -9.93 2.60 -4.97
CA GLY A 72 -8.78 1.71 -4.78
C GLY A 72 -7.55 2.34 -4.12
N ALA A 73 -6.41 1.68 -4.35
CA ALA A 73 -5.13 2.07 -3.81
C ALA A 73 -4.53 3.26 -4.56
N VAL A 74 -3.75 4.06 -3.85
CA VAL A 74 -2.89 5.09 -4.46
C VAL A 74 -1.50 4.53 -4.57
N SER A 75 -0.92 4.65 -5.76
CA SER A 75 0.44 4.23 -6.05
C SER A 75 1.33 5.41 -6.42
N ASP A 76 2.64 5.19 -6.38
CA ASP A 76 3.61 6.08 -7.02
C ASP A 76 3.67 5.82 -8.54
N ARG A 77 4.61 6.50 -9.21
CA ARG A 77 4.88 6.36 -10.64
C ARG A 77 5.37 4.97 -11.06
N ASP A 78 6.00 4.24 -10.15
CA ASP A 78 6.52 2.89 -10.38
C ASP A 78 5.47 1.82 -9.99
N ASN A 79 4.21 2.24 -9.80
CA ASN A 79 3.09 1.40 -9.39
C ASN A 79 3.23 0.75 -8.00
N ASN A 80 4.10 1.26 -7.13
CA ASN A 80 4.16 0.80 -5.74
C ASN A 80 3.00 1.41 -4.96
N VAL A 81 2.24 0.59 -4.24
CA VAL A 81 1.13 1.08 -3.42
C VAL A 81 1.66 1.84 -2.21
N ILE A 82 1.32 3.13 -2.14
CA ILE A 82 1.73 4.02 -1.05
C ILE A 82 0.62 4.20 0.00
N GLY A 83 -0.64 3.91 -0.32
CA GLY A 83 -1.74 3.99 0.65
C GLY A 83 -3.13 4.04 0.02
N HIS A 84 -4.09 4.56 0.80
CA HIS A 84 -5.50 4.64 0.39
C HIS A 84 -6.11 6.00 0.63
N LEU A 85 -7.12 6.32 -0.19
CA LEU A 85 -8.01 7.45 0.06
C LEU A 85 -8.70 7.31 1.41
N ARG A 86 -8.59 8.31 2.29
CA ARG A 86 -9.36 8.34 3.55
C ARG A 86 -10.53 9.31 3.50
N ALA A 87 -10.27 10.52 3.04
CA ALA A 87 -11.31 11.53 2.86
C ALA A 87 -10.91 12.46 1.71
N PHE A 88 -11.89 12.92 0.95
CA PHE A 88 -11.72 13.99 -0.01
C PHE A 88 -12.85 15.00 0.17
N ARG A 89 -12.59 16.21 -0.28
CA ARG A 89 -13.64 17.19 -0.57
C ARG A 89 -13.28 17.78 -1.92
N ASP A 90 -14.29 17.96 -2.76
CA ASP A 90 -14.12 18.59 -4.05
C ASP A 90 -15.24 19.62 -4.20
N ASN A 91 -14.84 20.90 -4.24
CA ASN A 91 -15.75 22.01 -4.46
C ASN A 91 -15.61 22.56 -5.88
N THR A 92 -14.98 21.81 -6.79
CA THR A 92 -14.86 22.19 -8.19
C THR A 92 -16.26 22.13 -8.81
N GLN A 93 -16.99 23.25 -8.73
CA GLN A 93 -18.28 23.40 -9.37
C GLN A 93 -18.04 23.35 -10.88
N ALA A 94 -18.68 22.38 -11.56
CA ALA A 94 -18.72 22.36 -13.01
C ALA A 94 -19.51 23.57 -13.49
N VAL A 95 -18.79 24.66 -13.76
CA VAL A 95 -19.28 25.89 -14.39
C VAL A 95 -20.22 26.75 -13.52
N ARG A 96 -19.88 28.06 -13.49
CA ARG A 96 -20.68 29.25 -13.16
C ARG A 96 -20.68 29.75 -11.69
N LEU A 97 -20.06 30.94 -11.52
CA LEU A 97 -20.40 32.05 -10.59
C LEU A 97 -19.52 32.30 -9.33
N TRP A 98 -18.18 32.31 -9.39
CA TRP A 98 -17.39 32.90 -8.29
C TRP A 98 -16.09 33.61 -8.74
N PRO A 99 -15.68 34.74 -8.10
CA PRO A 99 -14.43 35.46 -8.40
C PRO A 99 -13.16 34.59 -8.25
N PRO A 100 -12.01 35.00 -8.84
CA PRO A 100 -10.80 34.18 -9.00
C PRO A 100 -10.04 33.86 -7.69
N THR A 101 -10.60 34.17 -6.52
CA THR A 101 -10.01 33.85 -5.22
C THR A 101 -10.36 32.46 -4.70
N SER A 102 -11.34 31.76 -5.30
CA SER A 102 -11.66 30.38 -4.91
C SER A 102 -10.82 29.38 -5.71
N ARG A 103 -9.54 29.28 -5.35
CA ARG A 103 -8.71 28.12 -5.70
C ARG A 103 -9.31 26.94 -4.94
N SER A 104 -10.03 26.08 -5.68
CA SER A 104 -10.55 24.80 -5.21
C SER A 104 -9.37 23.91 -4.79
N THR A 105 -8.89 24.09 -3.57
CA THR A 105 -7.80 23.32 -2.94
C THR A 105 -8.33 22.65 -1.68
N THR A 106 -9.44 21.92 -1.77
CA THR A 106 -9.84 21.11 -0.62
C THR A 106 -9.03 19.82 -0.64
N MET A 107 -8.16 19.68 0.36
CA MET A 107 -7.16 18.62 0.39
C MET A 107 -7.80 17.25 0.57
N ARG A 108 -7.27 16.28 -0.16
CA ARG A 108 -7.55 14.86 0.02
C ARG A 108 -6.56 14.25 0.99
N ARG A 109 -7.01 13.49 2.00
CA ARG A 109 -6.15 12.79 2.96
C ARG A 109 -5.90 11.36 2.51
N LEU A 110 -4.64 11.02 2.33
CA LEU A 110 -4.13 9.67 2.16
C LEU A 110 -3.59 9.18 3.49
N HIS A 111 -3.82 7.92 3.83
CA HIS A 111 -3.08 7.26 4.91
C HIS A 111 -2.25 6.14 4.29
N TRP A 112 -0.97 6.08 4.63
CA TRP A 112 -0.15 4.99 4.14
C TRP A 112 -0.42 3.71 4.92
N SER A 113 -0.42 2.59 4.20
CA SER A 113 -0.53 1.28 4.83
C SER A 113 0.80 0.94 5.48
N THR A 114 0.80 0.67 6.77
CA THR A 114 1.88 -0.10 7.39
C THR A 114 1.81 -1.50 6.84
N ALA A 115 2.91 -2.02 6.30
CA ALA A 115 3.04 -3.44 6.04
C ALA A 115 2.73 -4.19 7.34
N SER A 116 1.56 -4.82 7.41
CA SER A 116 1.20 -5.73 8.47
C SER A 116 1.92 -7.04 8.18
N GLY A 117 2.93 -7.34 9.02
CA GLY A 117 3.48 -8.69 9.14
C GLY A 117 2.48 -9.64 9.78
#